data_AF-A0A7C5U9D4-F1
#
_entry.id   AF-A0A7C5U9D4-F1
#
_cell.length_a   1.000
_cell.length_b   1.000
_cell.length_c   1.000
_cell.angle_alpha   90.00
_cell.angle_beta   90.00
_cell.angle_gamma   90.00
#
_symmetry.space_group_name_H-M   'P 1'
#
loop_
_entity.id
_entity.type
_entity.pdbx_description
1 polymer ?
#
loop_
_entity_poly.entity_id
_entity_poly.type
_entity_poly.pdbx_seq_one_letter_code
_entity_poly.pdbx_strand_id
1 'polypeptide(L)'
;MSSFKRQIGKLLILLTFITMVFSFGAVMLFLPPESTFEKTYGSGHLAKVMFVHVPFAVVSFLAFVIAAYYGATYLRWRDIRFDLLSCASAEVGLLYAFVATLTGAIWAKYAWGTFWNWDPRQVTMIVVLSAYCAYFALRSAVEGEEQKAIASSAYSVVAAFASFVNYFVLLNWLPSLHPQRVLLSKGSMGTDYRIVLLLSIVAHILLCVCLIRLCASCKWLEYRLVLLRTRGGLSD
;
A
#
# COMPACT_ATOMS: atom_id res chain seq x y z
N MET A 1 7.23 27.50 14.30
CA MET A 1 6.52 26.47 13.49
C MET A 1 7.41 25.31 13.00
N SER A 2 8.70 25.51 12.69
CA SER A 2 9.60 24.44 12.23
C SER A 2 9.90 23.37 13.29
N SER A 3 10.12 23.77 14.55
CA SER A 3 10.36 22.84 15.67
C SER A 3 9.17 21.91 15.93
N PHE A 4 7.95 22.44 15.94
CA PHE A 4 6.72 21.67 16.14
C PHE A 4 6.49 20.60 15.06
N LYS A 5 6.64 20.95 13.77
CA LYS A 5 6.55 19.98 12.66
C LYS A 5 7.62 18.88 12.76
N ARG A 6 8.82 19.23 13.23
CA ARG A 6 9.92 18.28 13.47
C ARG A 6 9.61 17.35 14.64
N GLN A 7 9.03 17.86 15.73
CA GLN A 7 8.60 17.05 16.87
C GLN A 7 7.50 16.06 16.49
N ILE A 8 6.49 16.51 15.73
CA ILE A 8 5.45 15.62 15.19
C ILE A 8 6.06 14.51 14.32
N GLY A 9 7.02 14.85 13.46
CA GLY A 9 7.71 13.85 12.63
C GLY A 9 8.43 12.79 13.46
N LYS A 10 9.17 13.20 14.50
CA LYS A 10 9.85 12.28 15.41
C LYS A 10 8.86 11.39 16.17
N LEU A 11 7.77 11.97 16.67
CA LEU A 11 6.72 11.22 17.37
C LEU A 11 6.08 10.18 16.46
N LEU A 12 5.78 10.54 15.21
CA LEU A 12 5.21 9.61 14.24
C LEU A 12 6.16 8.44 13.94
N ILE A 13 7.45 8.70 13.75
CA ILE A 13 8.46 7.66 13.52
C ILE A 13 8.56 6.73 14.74
N LEU A 14 8.62 7.32 15.94
CA LEU A 14 8.68 6.54 17.19
C LEU A 14 7.44 5.66 17.36
N LEU A 15 6.25 6.22 17.14
CA LEU A 15 4.99 5.48 17.21
C LEU A 15 4.95 4.34 16.17
N THR A 16 5.41 4.61 14.95
CA THR A 16 5.51 3.59 13.88
C THR A 16 6.46 2.46 14.29
N PHE A 17 7.63 2.80 14.84
CA PHE A 17 8.60 1.82 15.31
C PHE A 17 8.01 0.95 16.43
N ILE A 18 7.42 1.56 17.45
CA ILE A 18 6.80 0.84 18.58
C ILE A 18 5.68 -0.08 18.09
N THR A 19 4.77 0.44 17.25
CA THR A 19 3.64 -0.34 16.75
C THR A 19 4.08 -1.48 15.82
N MET A 20 5.13 -1.29 15.03
CA MET A 20 5.71 -2.36 14.20
C MET A 20 6.37 -3.45 15.04
N VAL A 21 7.20 -3.09 16.01
CA VAL A 21 7.84 -4.05 16.93
C VAL A 21 6.78 -4.83 17.70
N PHE A 22 5.76 -4.13 18.21
CA PHE A 22 4.67 -4.76 18.97
C PHE A 22 3.79 -5.67 18.10
N SER A 23 3.41 -5.23 16.89
CA SER A 23 2.67 -6.06 15.92
C SER A 23 3.45 -7.31 15.55
N PHE A 24 4.72 -7.18 15.16
CA PHE A 24 5.54 -8.32 14.76
C PHE A 24 5.84 -9.26 15.93
N GLY A 25 6.15 -8.69 17.10
CA GLY A 25 6.31 -9.45 18.35
C GLY A 25 5.04 -10.22 18.74
N ALA A 26 3.86 -9.62 18.58
CA ALA A 26 2.59 -10.28 18.85
C ALA A 26 2.32 -11.48 17.92
N VAL A 27 2.61 -11.33 16.63
CA VAL A 27 2.49 -12.42 15.66
C VAL A 27 3.46 -13.56 15.96
N MET A 28 4.70 -13.25 16.35
CA MET A 28 5.73 -14.27 16.54
C MET A 28 5.65 -14.96 17.90
N LEU A 29 5.42 -14.21 18.98
CA LEU A 29 5.55 -14.69 20.36
C LEU A 29 4.22 -15.06 21.00
N PHE A 30 3.15 -14.30 20.74
CA PHE A 30 1.88 -14.43 21.49
C PHE A 30 0.83 -15.25 20.76
N LEU A 31 0.89 -15.31 19.42
CA LEU A 31 -0.02 -16.15 18.65
C LEU A 31 0.60 -17.53 18.45
N PRO A 32 0.11 -18.58 19.16
CA PRO A 32 0.44 -19.94 18.80
C PRO A 32 -0.03 -20.21 17.36
N PRO A 33 0.51 -21.21 16.66
CA PRO A 33 -0.05 -21.63 15.37
C PRO A 33 -1.57 -21.88 15.53
N GLU A 34 -2.39 -21.29 14.66
CA GLU A 34 -3.84 -21.43 14.78
C GLU A 34 -4.23 -22.87 14.46
N SER A 35 -4.61 -23.63 15.49
CA SER A 35 -4.97 -25.05 15.35
C SER A 35 -6.16 -25.26 14.39
N THR A 36 -7.06 -24.28 14.26
CA THR A 36 -8.13 -24.27 13.26
C THR A 36 -7.59 -24.12 11.84
N PHE A 37 -6.59 -23.27 11.64
CA PHE A 37 -5.95 -23.03 10.34
C PHE A 37 -5.04 -24.19 9.96
N GLU A 38 -4.39 -24.83 10.93
CA GLU A 38 -3.67 -26.09 10.77
C GLU A 38 -4.62 -27.23 10.37
N LYS A 39 -5.77 -27.37 11.04
CA LYS A 39 -6.80 -28.34 10.70
C LYS A 39 -7.45 -28.11 9.33
N THR A 40 -7.56 -26.85 8.89
CA THR A 40 -8.26 -26.50 7.65
C THR A 40 -7.31 -26.39 6.44
N TYR A 41 -6.06 -25.95 6.64
CA TYR A 41 -5.11 -25.61 5.57
C TYR A 41 -3.71 -26.23 5.76
N GLY A 42 -3.56 -27.19 6.67
CA GLY A 42 -2.41 -28.11 6.73
C GLY A 42 -1.10 -27.55 7.30
N SER A 43 -1.02 -26.26 7.68
CA SER A 43 0.20 -25.69 8.27
C SER A 43 -0.04 -24.44 9.12
N GLY A 44 -0.05 -24.60 10.45
CA GLY A 44 -0.33 -23.50 11.39
C GLY A 44 0.68 -22.33 11.34
N HIS A 45 1.90 -22.55 10.86
CA HIS A 45 2.90 -21.48 10.67
C HIS A 45 2.55 -20.54 9.51
N LEU A 46 1.82 -21.03 8.50
CA LEU A 46 1.42 -20.27 7.34
C LEU A 46 0.22 -19.36 7.60
N ALA A 47 -0.54 -19.63 8.66
CA ALA A 47 -1.49 -18.66 9.20
C ALA A 47 -0.78 -17.34 9.54
N LYS A 48 0.50 -17.35 9.96
CA LYS A 48 1.22 -16.12 10.30
C LYS A 48 1.50 -15.22 9.09
N VAL A 49 1.58 -15.78 7.88
CA VAL A 49 1.79 -15.00 6.64
C VAL A 49 0.64 -14.02 6.40
N MET A 50 -0.59 -14.33 6.84
CA MET A 50 -1.73 -13.44 6.65
C MET A 50 -1.58 -12.09 7.37
N PHE A 51 -0.85 -12.06 8.49
CA PHE A 51 -0.57 -10.84 9.26
C PHE A 51 0.45 -9.93 8.56
N VAL A 52 1.12 -10.42 7.52
CA VAL A 52 1.92 -9.63 6.60
C VAL A 52 1.12 -9.35 5.34
N HIS A 53 0.61 -10.40 4.68
CA HIS A 53 -0.10 -10.29 3.42
C HIS A 53 -1.30 -9.32 3.47
N VAL A 54 -2.17 -9.44 4.47
CA VAL A 54 -3.42 -8.66 4.54
C VAL A 54 -3.14 -7.17 4.80
N PRO A 55 -2.30 -6.76 5.76
CA PRO A 55 -1.90 -5.36 5.88
C PRO A 55 -1.28 -4.80 4.61
N PHE A 56 -0.42 -5.58 3.95
CA PHE A 56 0.21 -5.15 2.70
C PHE A 56 -0.84 -4.91 1.59
N ALA A 57 -1.79 -5.83 1.44
CA ALA A 57 -2.89 -5.70 0.48
C ALA A 57 -3.74 -4.46 0.79
N VAL A 58 -4.25 -4.31 2.02
CA VAL A 58 -5.10 -3.17 2.43
C VAL A 58 -4.39 -1.84 2.21
N VAL A 59 -3.13 -1.74 2.63
CA VAL A 59 -2.37 -0.49 2.52
C VAL A 59 -2.00 -0.19 1.07
N SER A 60 -1.84 -1.19 0.20
CA SER A 60 -1.65 -0.96 -1.24
C SER A 60 -2.85 -0.24 -1.88
N PHE A 61 -4.10 -0.60 -1.52
CA PHE A 61 -5.28 0.13 -2.00
C PHE A 61 -5.36 1.53 -1.39
N LEU A 62 -5.12 1.66 -0.08
CA LEU A 62 -5.15 2.95 0.61
C LEU A 62 -4.13 3.93 0.02
N ALA A 63 -2.91 3.48 -0.25
CA ALA A 63 -1.87 4.30 -0.87
C ALA A 63 -2.29 4.81 -2.25
N PHE A 64 -3.07 4.01 -3.01
CA PHE A 64 -3.55 4.44 -4.33
C PHE A 64 -4.61 5.52 -4.21
N VAL A 65 -5.50 5.39 -3.22
CA VAL A 65 -6.51 6.41 -2.90
C VAL A 65 -5.83 7.70 -2.44
N ILE A 66 -4.77 7.62 -1.64
CA ILE A 66 -3.97 8.80 -1.25
C ILE A 66 -3.30 9.44 -2.48
N ALA A 67 -2.75 8.63 -3.39
CA ALA A 67 -2.17 9.12 -4.64
C ALA A 67 -3.21 9.84 -5.50
N ALA A 68 -4.42 9.28 -5.63
CA ALA A 68 -5.54 9.89 -6.34
C ALA A 68 -6.02 11.18 -5.68
N TYR A 69 -6.13 11.21 -4.35
CA TYR A 69 -6.47 12.42 -3.61
C TYR A 69 -5.48 13.55 -3.92
N TYR A 70 -4.18 13.28 -3.77
CA TYR A 70 -3.17 14.28 -4.06
C TYR A 70 -3.11 14.66 -5.54
N GLY A 71 -3.34 13.71 -6.45
CA GLY A 71 -3.46 13.95 -7.87
C GLY A 71 -4.62 14.92 -8.19
N ALA A 72 -5.82 14.66 -7.64
CA ALA A 72 -6.98 15.54 -7.80
C ALA A 72 -6.70 16.95 -7.23
N THR A 73 -6.03 17.05 -6.08
CA THR A 73 -5.65 18.34 -5.50
C THR A 73 -4.64 19.10 -6.36
N TYR A 74 -3.68 18.39 -6.98
CA TYR A 74 -2.77 18.98 -7.96
C TYR A 74 -3.54 19.51 -9.17
N LEU A 75 -4.48 18.73 -9.73
CA LEU A 75 -5.28 19.17 -10.87
C LEU A 75 -6.11 20.42 -10.55
N ARG A 76 -6.56 20.57 -9.30
CA ARG A 76 -7.35 21.70 -8.84
C ARG A 76 -6.55 22.98 -8.61
N TRP A 77 -5.35 22.87 -8.05
CA TRP A 77 -4.57 24.02 -7.55
C TRP A 77 -3.22 24.23 -8.24
N ARG A 78 -2.76 23.27 -9.05
CA ARG A 78 -1.49 23.29 -9.80
C ARG A 78 -0.24 23.51 -8.93
N ASP A 79 -0.32 23.16 -7.66
CA ASP A 79 0.83 23.19 -6.75
C ASP A 79 1.62 21.88 -6.83
N ILE A 80 2.86 21.97 -7.30
CA ILE A 80 3.77 20.84 -7.49
C ILE A 80 3.90 19.96 -6.25
N ARG A 81 3.74 20.50 -5.04
CA ARG A 81 3.82 19.72 -3.79
C ARG A 81 2.80 18.59 -3.76
N PHE A 82 1.62 18.80 -4.34
CA PHE A 82 0.59 17.77 -4.44
C PHE A 82 0.94 16.68 -5.46
N ASP A 83 1.55 17.05 -6.58
CA ASP A 83 2.08 16.06 -7.54
C ASP A 83 3.17 15.19 -6.90
N LEU A 84 4.12 15.80 -6.18
CA LEU A 84 5.18 15.06 -5.49
C LEU A 84 4.62 14.09 -4.44
N LEU A 85 3.58 14.50 -3.70
CA LEU A 85 2.87 13.64 -2.74
C LEU A 85 2.09 12.52 -3.44
N SER A 86 1.46 12.80 -4.58
CA SER A 86 0.78 11.79 -5.40
C SER A 86 1.77 10.73 -5.87
N CYS A 87 2.89 11.16 -6.45
CA CYS A 87 3.94 10.28 -6.93
C CYS A 87 4.58 9.46 -5.80
N ALA A 88 4.92 10.09 -4.66
CA ALA A 88 5.44 9.38 -3.49
C ALA A 88 4.44 8.33 -2.96
N SER A 89 3.14 8.64 -2.96
CA SER A 89 2.09 7.69 -2.56
C SER A 89 2.00 6.51 -3.53
N ALA A 90 2.15 6.76 -4.83
CA ALA A 90 2.18 5.70 -5.83
C ALA A 90 3.41 4.79 -5.69
N GLU A 91 4.58 5.33 -5.30
CA GLU A 91 5.81 4.54 -5.13
C GLU A 91 5.70 3.58 -3.95
N VAL A 92 5.23 4.11 -2.81
CA VAL A 92 4.97 3.31 -1.62
C VAL A 92 3.87 2.29 -1.91
N GLY A 93 2.80 2.69 -2.58
CA GLY A 93 1.70 1.81 -2.98
C GLY A 93 2.15 0.65 -3.88
N LEU A 94 3.03 0.91 -4.85
CA LEU A 94 3.61 -0.11 -5.73
C LEU A 94 4.39 -1.16 -4.93
N LEU A 95 5.24 -0.73 -3.99
CA LEU A 95 5.99 -1.65 -3.13
C LEU A 95 5.05 -2.52 -2.30
N TYR A 96 4.00 -1.91 -1.75
CA TYR A 96 2.99 -2.64 -0.97
C TYR A 96 2.21 -3.64 -1.83
N ALA A 97 1.80 -3.25 -3.04
CA ALA A 97 1.11 -4.13 -3.99
C ALA A 97 1.98 -5.31 -4.43
N PHE A 98 3.27 -5.07 -4.68
CA PHE A 98 4.22 -6.11 -5.06
C PHE A 98 4.39 -7.15 -3.96
N VAL A 99 4.66 -6.71 -2.73
CA VAL A 99 4.82 -7.61 -1.57
C VAL A 99 3.51 -8.33 -1.26
N ALA A 100 2.35 -7.65 -1.35
CA ALA A 100 1.04 -8.29 -1.19
C ALA A 100 0.84 -9.42 -2.22
N THR A 101 1.18 -9.17 -3.49
CA THR A 101 1.06 -10.16 -4.57
C THR A 101 1.97 -11.36 -4.31
N LEU A 102 3.22 -11.13 -3.95
CA LEU A 102 4.20 -12.19 -3.68
C LEU A 102 3.80 -13.04 -2.46
N THR A 103 3.49 -12.39 -1.33
CA THR A 103 3.08 -13.07 -0.10
C THR A 103 1.74 -13.81 -0.28
N GLY A 104 0.82 -13.26 -1.08
CA GLY A 104 -0.44 -13.91 -1.41
C GLY A 104 -0.26 -15.16 -2.28
N ALA A 105 0.64 -15.11 -3.26
CA ALA A 105 0.98 -16.28 -4.07
C ALA A 105 1.63 -17.38 -3.21
N ILE A 106 2.53 -17.02 -2.30
CA ILE A 106 3.13 -17.96 -1.35
C ILE A 106 2.01 -18.60 -0.51
N TRP A 107 1.13 -17.81 0.10
CA TRP A 107 0.02 -18.35 0.88
C TRP A 107 -0.88 -19.28 0.05
N ALA A 108 -1.21 -18.91 -1.20
CA ALA A 108 -2.01 -19.73 -2.11
C ALA A 108 -1.34 -21.08 -2.41
N LYS A 109 -0.02 -21.12 -2.59
CA LYS A 109 0.71 -22.38 -2.81
C LYS A 109 0.52 -23.38 -1.69
N TYR A 110 0.49 -22.89 -0.45
CA TYR A 110 0.31 -23.75 0.72
C TYR A 110 -1.16 -24.06 1.00
N ALA A 111 -2.06 -23.09 0.82
CA ALA A 111 -3.48 -23.29 1.08
C ALA A 111 -4.19 -24.12 -0.01
N TRP A 112 -3.80 -23.95 -1.27
CA TRP A 112 -4.50 -24.49 -2.45
C TRP A 112 -3.60 -25.35 -3.35
N GLY A 113 -2.34 -25.56 -2.97
CA GLY A 113 -1.40 -26.41 -3.72
C GLY A 113 -0.70 -25.74 -4.92
N THR A 114 -1.11 -24.53 -5.31
CA THR A 114 -0.56 -23.79 -6.47
C THR A 114 -0.43 -22.29 -6.17
N PHE A 115 0.58 -21.62 -6.76
CA PHE A 115 0.78 -20.17 -6.55
C PHE A 115 -0.34 -19.32 -7.17
N TRP A 116 -1.03 -19.84 -8.18
CA TRP A 116 -2.01 -19.10 -8.97
C TRP A 116 -3.20 -19.99 -9.35
N ASN A 117 -4.40 -19.48 -9.11
CA ASN A 117 -5.66 -20.21 -9.26
C ASN A 117 -6.71 -19.40 -10.02
N TRP A 118 -6.35 -18.26 -10.61
CA TRP A 118 -7.30 -17.31 -11.22
C TRP A 118 -8.41 -16.85 -10.27
N ASP A 119 -8.15 -16.90 -8.96
CA ASP A 119 -9.11 -16.41 -7.96
C ASP A 119 -9.36 -14.91 -8.16
N PRO A 120 -10.61 -14.41 -8.03
CA PRO A 120 -10.92 -13.00 -8.23
C PRO A 120 -10.06 -12.02 -7.43
N ARG A 121 -9.57 -12.40 -6.24
CA ARG A 121 -8.65 -11.56 -5.45
C ARG A 121 -7.23 -11.58 -5.98
N GLN A 122 -6.77 -12.73 -6.47
CA GLN A 122 -5.47 -12.83 -7.14
C GLN A 122 -5.44 -11.98 -8.41
N VAL A 123 -6.51 -12.07 -9.22
CA VAL A 123 -6.70 -11.22 -10.42
C VAL A 123 -6.78 -9.74 -10.03
N THR A 124 -7.51 -9.42 -8.95
CA THR A 124 -7.58 -8.04 -8.44
C THR A 124 -6.20 -7.49 -8.09
N MET A 125 -5.38 -8.25 -7.38
CA MET A 125 -4.07 -7.79 -6.96
C MET A 125 -3.12 -7.59 -8.14
N ILE A 126 -3.13 -8.46 -9.15
CA ILE A 126 -2.29 -8.26 -10.34
C ILE A 126 -2.74 -7.04 -11.14
N VAL A 127 -4.06 -6.78 -11.26
CA VAL A 127 -4.58 -5.58 -11.92
C VAL A 127 -4.14 -4.30 -11.20
N VAL A 128 -4.20 -4.28 -9.86
CA VAL A 128 -3.74 -3.13 -9.07
C VAL A 128 -2.23 -2.93 -9.22
N LEU A 129 -1.45 -4.02 -9.16
CA LEU A 129 0.00 -3.96 -9.39
C LEU A 129 0.33 -3.40 -10.78
N SER A 130 -0.35 -3.88 -11.82
CA SER A 130 -0.21 -3.36 -13.18
C SER A 130 -0.63 -1.90 -13.31
N ALA A 131 -1.67 -1.46 -12.60
CA ALA A 131 -2.09 -0.06 -12.58
C ALA A 131 -1.02 0.86 -11.97
N TYR A 132 -0.35 0.41 -10.91
CA TYR A 132 0.82 1.13 -10.38
C TYR A 132 1.97 1.20 -11.39
N CYS A 133 2.32 0.08 -12.03
CA CYS A 133 3.36 0.08 -13.06
C CYS A 133 3.01 1.02 -14.23
N ALA A 134 1.75 1.03 -14.66
CA ALA A 134 1.26 1.91 -15.72
C ALA A 134 1.28 3.39 -15.31
N TYR A 135 1.02 3.74 -14.04
CA TYR A 135 1.23 5.11 -13.53
C TYR A 135 2.67 5.56 -13.78
N PHE A 136 3.66 4.74 -13.43
CA PHE A 136 5.08 5.09 -13.61
C PHE A 136 5.51 5.09 -15.08
N ALA A 137 5.04 4.14 -15.88
CA ALA A 137 5.31 4.10 -17.31
C ALA A 137 4.76 5.34 -18.03
N LEU A 138 3.53 5.76 -17.71
CA LEU A 138 2.94 7.00 -18.22
C LEU A 138 3.77 8.20 -17.78
N ARG A 139 4.10 8.29 -16.48
CA ARG A 139 4.86 9.41 -15.93
C ARG A 139 6.26 9.52 -16.54
N SER A 140 6.90 8.41 -16.90
CA SER A 140 8.21 8.41 -17.55
C SER A 140 8.15 8.75 -19.05
N ALA A 141 7.02 8.47 -19.70
CA ALA A 141 6.86 8.67 -21.14
C ALA A 141 6.47 10.10 -21.53
N VAL A 142 5.92 10.88 -20.59
CA VAL A 142 5.48 12.25 -20.84
C VAL A 142 6.63 13.23 -20.59
N GLU A 143 6.98 14.00 -21.61
CA GLU A 143 7.95 15.09 -21.52
C GLU A 143 7.33 16.36 -20.93
N GLY A 144 8.16 17.16 -20.26
CA GLY A 144 7.73 18.38 -19.56
C GLY A 144 7.18 18.11 -18.17
N GLU A 145 7.69 18.84 -17.16
CA GLU A 145 7.33 18.60 -15.76
C GLU A 145 5.85 18.84 -15.46
N GLU A 146 5.24 19.84 -16.10
CA GLU A 146 3.82 20.13 -15.93
C GLU A 146 2.95 19.06 -16.59
N GLN A 147 3.16 18.76 -17.87
CA GLN A 147 2.38 17.74 -18.60
C GLN A 147 2.48 16.38 -17.92
N LYS A 148 3.68 16.00 -17.45
CA LYS A 148 3.92 14.79 -16.66
C LYS A 148 3.06 14.76 -15.39
N ALA A 149 3.07 15.85 -14.63
CA ALA A 149 2.29 15.95 -13.40
C ALA A 149 0.79 15.90 -13.67
N ILE A 150 0.31 16.54 -14.74
CA ILE A 150 -1.11 16.51 -15.16
C ILE A 150 -1.53 15.09 -15.56
N ALA A 151 -0.79 14.46 -16.48
CA ALA A 151 -1.13 13.15 -17.01
C ALA A 151 -1.15 12.08 -15.90
N SER A 152 -0.10 12.04 -15.08
CA SER A 152 -0.01 11.07 -13.99
C SER A 152 -1.02 11.33 -12.87
N SER A 153 -1.34 12.59 -12.55
CA SER A 153 -2.39 12.92 -11.58
C SER A 153 -3.79 12.54 -12.08
N ALA A 154 -4.09 12.77 -13.36
CA ALA A 154 -5.36 12.32 -13.95
C ALA A 154 -5.46 10.79 -13.94
N TYR A 155 -4.36 10.11 -14.31
CA TYR A 155 -4.30 8.66 -14.28
C TYR A 155 -4.53 8.11 -12.88
N SER A 156 -3.89 8.65 -11.83
CA SER A 156 -4.06 8.11 -10.47
C SER A 156 -5.50 8.20 -9.99
N VAL A 157 -6.24 9.26 -10.33
CA VAL A 157 -7.67 9.41 -10.02
C VAL A 157 -8.49 8.32 -10.70
N VAL A 158 -8.31 8.13 -12.01
CA VAL A 158 -9.04 7.12 -12.78
C VAL A 158 -8.70 5.71 -12.30
N ALA A 159 -7.42 5.44 -12.10
CA ALA A 159 -6.94 4.12 -11.71
C ALA A 159 -7.34 3.74 -10.28
N ALA A 160 -7.38 4.68 -9.33
CA ALA A 160 -7.89 4.41 -7.99
C ALA A 160 -9.39 4.12 -8.01
N PHE A 161 -10.17 4.86 -8.81
CA PHE A 161 -11.59 4.57 -8.99
C PHE A 161 -11.81 3.20 -9.64
N ALA A 162 -11.07 2.88 -10.70
CA ALA A 162 -11.12 1.58 -11.36
C ALA A 162 -10.72 0.44 -10.41
N SER A 163 -9.70 0.65 -9.57
CA SER A 163 -9.26 -0.32 -8.56
C SER A 163 -10.34 -0.57 -7.50
N PHE A 164 -11.07 0.47 -7.08
CA PHE A 164 -12.20 0.33 -6.17
C PHE A 164 -13.35 -0.47 -6.79
N VAL A 165 -13.73 -0.13 -8.03
CA VAL A 165 -14.76 -0.88 -8.77
C VAL A 165 -14.35 -2.34 -8.95
N ASN A 166 -13.11 -2.58 -9.36
CA ASN A 166 -12.55 -3.91 -9.53
C ASN A 166 -12.62 -4.73 -8.23
N TYR A 167 -12.19 -4.15 -7.10
CA TYR A 167 -12.30 -4.79 -5.79
C TYR A 167 -13.76 -5.08 -5.41
N PHE A 168 -14.67 -4.11 -5.61
CA PHE A 168 -16.08 -4.28 -5.23
C PHE A 168 -16.80 -5.34 -6.09
N VAL A 169 -16.60 -5.32 -7.40
CA VAL A 169 -17.25 -6.23 -8.34
C VAL A 169 -16.69 -7.64 -8.20
N LEU A 170 -15.37 -7.81 -8.34
CA LEU A 170 -14.76 -9.15 -8.39
C LEU A 170 -14.94 -9.92 -7.08
N LEU A 171 -14.91 -9.26 -5.92
CA LEU A 171 -15.01 -9.96 -4.64
C LEU A 171 -16.43 -10.29 -4.21
N ASN A 172 -17.43 -9.51 -4.64
CA ASN A 172 -18.81 -9.71 -4.19
C ASN A 172 -19.66 -10.50 -5.20
N TRP A 173 -19.22 -10.61 -6.46
CA TRP A 173 -20.05 -11.16 -7.55
C TRP A 173 -19.49 -12.44 -8.16
N LEU A 174 -18.22 -12.77 -7.93
CA LEU A 174 -17.60 -13.99 -8.45
C LEU A 174 -17.35 -15.01 -7.33
N PRO A 175 -17.46 -16.32 -7.63
CA PRO A 175 -17.01 -17.37 -6.72
C PRO A 175 -15.52 -17.19 -6.40
N SER A 176 -15.15 -17.36 -5.14
CA SER A 176 -13.76 -17.19 -4.68
C SER A 176 -13.38 -18.32 -3.74
N LEU A 177 -12.15 -18.82 -3.91
CA LEU A 177 -11.51 -19.77 -3.00
C LEU A 177 -11.08 -19.10 -1.69
N HIS A 178 -10.99 -17.76 -1.70
CA HIS A 178 -10.48 -17.00 -0.58
C HIS A 178 -11.48 -16.95 0.58
N PRO A 179 -11.03 -17.19 1.83
CA PRO A 179 -11.87 -17.05 3.01
C PRO A 179 -12.58 -15.69 3.03
N GLN A 180 -13.90 -15.71 3.02
CA GLN A 180 -14.67 -14.47 2.99
C GLN A 180 -14.69 -13.82 4.37
N ARG A 181 -14.55 -12.48 4.40
CA ARG A 181 -14.84 -11.62 5.56
C ARG A 181 -14.04 -11.98 6.82
N VAL A 182 -12.72 -12.13 6.72
CA VAL A 182 -11.81 -12.43 7.85
C VAL A 182 -12.06 -11.54 9.09
N LEU A 183 -12.42 -10.26 8.90
CA LEU A 183 -12.71 -9.33 10.00
C LEU A 183 -14.18 -9.35 10.48
N LEU A 184 -15.13 -9.76 9.63
CA LEU A 184 -16.57 -9.56 9.86
C LEU A 184 -17.36 -10.88 10.00
N SER A 185 -16.80 -12.01 9.59
CA SER A 185 -17.46 -13.31 9.70
C SER A 185 -17.32 -13.84 11.13
N LYS A 186 -18.44 -13.90 11.87
CA LYS A 186 -18.52 -14.58 13.17
C LYS A 186 -18.11 -16.05 12.98
N GLY A 187 -17.11 -16.52 13.73
CA GLY A 187 -16.60 -17.89 13.67
C GLY A 187 -15.43 -18.15 12.70
N SER A 188 -15.05 -17.19 11.85
CA SER A 188 -13.94 -17.38 10.89
C SER A 188 -12.53 -17.33 11.49
N MET A 189 -12.38 -16.68 12.65
CA MET A 189 -11.10 -16.40 13.29
C MET A 189 -11.33 -15.96 14.75
N GLY A 190 -10.49 -16.43 15.67
CA GLY A 190 -10.54 -16.07 17.10
C GLY A 190 -10.33 -14.58 17.36
N THR A 191 -10.90 -14.05 18.44
CA THR A 191 -10.85 -12.61 18.77
C THR A 191 -9.41 -12.09 18.84
N ASP A 192 -8.49 -12.86 19.42
CA ASP A 192 -7.09 -12.49 19.58
C ASP A 192 -6.39 -12.26 18.23
N TYR A 193 -6.64 -13.14 17.26
CA TYR A 193 -6.12 -13.02 15.90
C TYR A 193 -6.65 -11.79 15.19
N ARG A 194 -7.93 -11.44 15.38
CA ARG A 194 -8.52 -10.22 14.80
C ARG A 194 -7.87 -8.96 15.37
N ILE A 195 -7.66 -8.92 16.69
CA ILE A 195 -7.01 -7.79 17.36
C ILE A 195 -5.59 -7.61 16.81
N VAL A 196 -4.81 -8.68 16.71
CA VAL A 196 -3.45 -8.59 16.17
C VAL A 196 -3.43 -8.23 14.69
N LEU A 197 -4.39 -8.71 13.90
CA LEU A 197 -4.52 -8.34 12.49
C LEU A 197 -4.83 -6.84 12.34
N LEU A 198 -5.77 -6.31 13.11
CA LEU A 198 -6.10 -4.89 13.11
C LEU A 198 -4.91 -4.02 13.55
N LEU A 199 -4.21 -4.44 14.61
CA LEU A 199 -2.99 -3.79 15.05
C LEU A 199 -1.92 -3.77 13.94
N SER A 200 -1.78 -4.88 13.22
CA SER A 200 -0.84 -4.99 12.09
C SER A 200 -1.23 -4.06 10.94
N ILE A 201 -2.52 -3.95 10.62
CA ILE A 201 -3.02 -2.98 9.63
C ILE A 201 -2.70 -1.55 10.06
N VAL A 202 -2.98 -1.18 11.31
CA VAL A 202 -2.68 0.16 11.84
C VAL A 202 -1.19 0.46 11.79
N ALA A 203 -0.34 -0.48 12.20
CA ALA A 203 1.12 -0.32 12.12
C ALA A 203 1.57 -0.06 10.67
N HIS A 204 1.05 -0.82 9.70
CA HIS A 204 1.39 -0.64 8.29
C HIS A 204 0.84 0.67 7.69
N ILE A 205 -0.30 1.17 8.15
CA ILE A 205 -0.80 2.50 7.76
C ILE A 205 0.15 3.59 8.26
N LEU A 206 0.60 3.51 9.53
CA LEU A 206 1.57 4.46 10.08
C LEU A 206 2.91 4.42 9.34
N LEU A 207 3.39 3.22 9.01
CA LEU A 207 4.59 3.04 8.19
C LEU A 207 4.41 3.66 6.80
N CYS A 208 3.28 3.41 6.14
CA CYS A 208 2.97 3.98 4.83
C CYS A 208 3.03 5.51 4.87
N VAL A 209 2.40 6.14 5.87
CA VAL A 209 2.47 7.61 6.04
C VAL A 209 3.92 8.08 6.25
N CYS A 210 4.73 7.37 7.04
CA CYS A 210 6.15 7.70 7.20
C CYS A 210 6.93 7.62 5.88
N LEU A 211 6.74 6.54 5.13
CA LEU A 211 7.43 6.32 3.85
C LEU A 211 7.00 7.37 2.81
N ILE A 212 5.71 7.69 2.71
CA ILE A 212 5.20 8.73 1.80
C ILE A 212 5.84 10.08 2.15
N ARG A 213 5.91 10.43 3.44
CA ARG A 213 6.55 11.68 3.88
C ARG A 213 8.04 11.72 3.55
N LEU A 214 8.74 10.60 3.72
CA LEU A 214 10.16 10.48 3.39
C LEU A 214 10.37 10.65 1.88
N CYS A 215 9.69 9.85 1.05
CA CYS A 215 9.76 9.91 -0.41
C CYS A 215 9.40 11.31 -0.93
N ALA A 216 8.32 11.92 -0.44
CA ALA A 216 7.92 13.27 -0.83
C ALA A 216 8.96 14.33 -0.42
N SER A 217 9.63 14.16 0.72
CA SER A 217 10.70 15.06 1.16
C SER A 217 11.92 14.95 0.25
N CYS A 218 12.33 13.75 -0.14
CA CYS A 218 13.41 13.53 -1.11
C CYS A 218 13.10 14.19 -2.45
N LYS A 219 11.89 13.95 -3.00
CA LYS A 219 11.45 14.56 -4.26
C LYS A 219 11.39 16.08 -4.20
N TRP A 220 10.94 16.64 -3.08
CA TRP A 220 10.92 18.10 -2.89
C TRP A 220 12.35 18.69 -2.88
N LEU A 221 13.30 18.00 -2.25
CA LEU A 221 14.70 18.42 -2.26
C LEU A 221 15.29 18.36 -3.67
N GLU A 222 15.05 17.28 -4.42
CA GLU A 222 15.46 17.16 -5.82
C GLU A 222 14.90 18.29 -6.69
N TYR A 223 13.58 18.54 -6.59
CA TYR A 223 12.93 19.64 -7.29
C TYR A 223 13.56 21.00 -6.96
N ARG A 224 13.84 21.26 -5.67
CA ARG A 224 14.51 22.49 -5.24
C ARG A 224 15.93 22.61 -5.77
N LEU A 225 16.70 21.52 -5.83
CA LEU A 225 18.05 21.52 -6.38
C LEU A 225 18.05 21.90 -7.86
N VAL A 226 17.12 21.34 -8.65
CA VAL A 226 16.97 21.67 -10.07
C VAL A 226 16.60 23.15 -10.26
N LEU A 227 15.68 23.68 -9.44
CA LEU A 227 15.32 25.11 -9.48
C LEU A 227 16.49 26.03 -9.12
N LEU A 228 17.34 25.63 -8.18
CA LEU A 228 18.50 26.42 -7.78
C LEU A 228 19.58 26.39 -8.87
N ARG A 229 19.80 25.24 -9.51
CA ARG A 229 20.74 25.11 -10.63
C ARG A 229 20.33 26.00 -11.82
N THR A 230 19.05 25.98 -12.19
CA THR A 230 18.52 26.80 -13.29
C THR A 230 18.55 28.30 -12.98
N ARG A 231 18.32 28.72 -11.73
CA ARG A 231 18.41 30.13 -11.31
C ARG A 231 19.84 30.63 -11.12
N GLY A 232 20.78 29.75 -10.79
CA GLY A 232 22.17 30.10 -10.52
C GLY A 232 23.05 30.27 -11.76
N GLY A 233 22.52 30.11 -12.97
CA GLY A 233 23.29 30.22 -14.21
C GLY A 233 24.34 29.12 -14.41
N LEU A 234 24.33 28.07 -13.59
CA LEU A 234 25.17 26.88 -13.72
C LEU A 234 24.45 25.87 -14.62
N SER A 235 24.25 26.24 -15.89
CA SER A 235 24.05 25.25 -16.95
C SER A 235 25.44 24.79 -17.37
N ASP A 236 25.70 23.49 -17.23
CA ASP A 236 26.92 22.83 -17.73
C ASP A 236 27.16 23.13 -19.22
#